data_AF-A0A953PB35-F1
#
_entry.id   AF-A0A953PB35-F1
#
_cell.length_a   1.000
_cell.length_b   1.000
_cell.length_c   1.000
_cell.angle_alpha   90.00
_cell.angle_beta   90.00
_cell.angle_gamma   90.00
#
_symmetry.space_group_name_H-M   'P 1'
#
loop_
_entity.id
_entity.type
_entity.pdbx_description
1 polymer ?
#
loop_
_entity_poly.entity_id
_entity_poly.type
_entity_poly.pdbx_seq_one_letter_code
_entity_poly.pdbx_strand_id
1 'polypeptide(L)'
;TNIPLLRADDFLKLKQQAKLPNSFVVLFGKNSGKEIQLKRAESIELSLDWVMAVVIDRALSAIIPIEVQSMDTTGNYRDNWEAYSRELPKIPESEHGINWANVWKRLIPQLILKGSISATSSLCKFGHYFIVPDIVYARFERLIGEIKNSEAPGPGIMTVMTYALGPETPFGEMRSLKRLRTARVRTTDFAEAFASGKQLPLGTDLDNQVIGLLGTLSDPMFAQQGRKSR
;
A
#
# COMPACT_ATOMS: atom_id res chain seq x y z
N THR A 1 -15.20 11.92 -24.63
CA THR A 1 -15.61 10.61 -25.16
C THR A 1 -15.48 9.57 -24.07
N ASN A 2 -16.52 8.76 -23.82
CA ASN A 2 -16.45 7.69 -22.82
C ASN A 2 -15.62 6.54 -23.39
N ILE A 3 -14.44 6.27 -22.85
CA ILE A 3 -13.58 5.16 -23.27
C ILE A 3 -13.98 3.93 -22.45
N PRO A 4 -14.40 2.81 -23.06
CA PRO A 4 -14.87 1.65 -22.31
C PRO A 4 -13.74 1.01 -21.51
N LEU A 5 -14.04 0.65 -20.27
CA LEU A 5 -13.18 -0.14 -19.39
C LEU A 5 -13.57 -1.62 -19.51
N LEU A 6 -12.59 -2.45 -19.87
CA LEU A 6 -12.75 -3.89 -20.07
C LEU A 6 -11.94 -4.65 -19.02
N ARG A 7 -12.54 -5.71 -18.46
CA ARG A 7 -11.75 -6.75 -17.78
C ARG A 7 -10.94 -7.54 -18.80
N ALA A 8 -9.86 -8.18 -18.36
CA ALA A 8 -8.98 -8.92 -19.26
C ALA A 8 -9.74 -10.03 -20.00
N ASP A 9 -10.67 -10.73 -19.33
CA ASP A 9 -11.46 -11.80 -19.94
C ASP A 9 -12.42 -11.27 -21.02
N ASP A 10 -13.06 -10.13 -20.76
CA ASP A 10 -13.95 -9.48 -21.72
C ASP A 10 -13.16 -8.95 -22.93
N PHE A 11 -11.97 -8.39 -22.68
CA PHE A 11 -11.03 -8.01 -23.74
C PHE A 11 -10.67 -9.22 -24.62
N LEU A 12 -10.32 -10.37 -24.04
CA LEU A 12 -9.97 -11.58 -24.80
C LEU A 12 -11.15 -12.07 -25.65
N LYS A 13 -12.38 -12.09 -25.09
CA LYS A 13 -13.60 -12.48 -25.82
C LYS A 13 -13.86 -11.54 -27.00
N LEU A 14 -13.84 -10.22 -26.77
CA LEU A 14 -14.06 -9.23 -27.83
C LEU A 14 -12.96 -9.27 -28.90
N LYS A 15 -11.72 -9.54 -28.50
CA LYS A 15 -10.59 -9.74 -29.43
C LYS A 15 -10.82 -10.93 -30.34
N GLN A 16 -11.22 -12.08 -29.80
CA GLN A 16 -11.51 -13.29 -30.57
C GLN A 16 -12.66 -13.08 -31.56
N GLN A 17 -13.65 -12.27 -31.19
CA GLN A 17 -14.79 -11.93 -32.04
C GLN A 17 -14.51 -10.80 -33.04
N ALA A 18 -13.30 -10.22 -33.05
CA ALA A 18 -12.94 -9.03 -33.81
C ALA A 18 -13.89 -7.82 -33.57
N LYS A 19 -14.42 -7.69 -32.36
CA LYS A 19 -15.38 -6.66 -31.93
C LYS A 19 -14.79 -5.61 -30.99
N LEU A 20 -13.47 -5.49 -30.92
CA LEU A 20 -12.83 -4.47 -30.09
C LEU A 20 -13.14 -3.07 -30.64
N PRO A 21 -13.52 -2.12 -29.77
CA PRO A 21 -13.64 -0.72 -30.17
C PRO A 21 -12.26 -0.15 -30.53
N ASN A 22 -12.22 1.00 -31.22
CA ASN A 22 -10.95 1.64 -31.59
C ASN A 22 -10.14 2.11 -30.38
N SER A 23 -10.82 2.57 -29.33
CA SER A 23 -10.20 3.03 -28.08
C SER A 23 -10.87 2.35 -26.89
N PHE A 24 -10.09 1.84 -25.96
CA PHE A 24 -10.54 1.13 -24.76
C PHE A 24 -9.46 1.11 -23.70
N VAL A 25 -9.85 0.78 -22.47
CA VAL A 25 -8.92 0.50 -21.38
C VAL A 25 -9.08 -0.96 -20.98
N VAL A 26 -7.97 -1.68 -20.81
CA VAL A 26 -7.98 -3.02 -20.22
C VAL A 26 -7.41 -2.95 -18.81
N LEU A 27 -8.13 -3.53 -17.86
CA LEU A 27 -7.70 -3.63 -16.48
C LEU A 27 -7.18 -5.04 -16.20
N PHE A 28 -5.89 -5.18 -15.92
CA PHE A 28 -5.26 -6.42 -15.48
C PHE A 28 -5.13 -6.43 -13.96
N GLY A 29 -5.43 -7.54 -13.32
CA GLY A 29 -5.28 -7.71 -11.87
C GLY A 29 -5.98 -8.97 -11.38
N LYS A 30 -6.06 -9.14 -10.06
CA LYS A 30 -6.77 -10.27 -9.45
C LYS A 30 -8.25 -10.24 -9.85
N ASN A 31 -8.78 -11.38 -10.30
CA ASN A 31 -10.15 -11.52 -10.87
C ASN A 31 -10.39 -10.74 -12.18
N SER A 32 -9.32 -10.31 -12.86
CA SER A 32 -9.37 -9.74 -14.20
C SER A 32 -8.11 -10.17 -14.98
N GLY A 33 -8.09 -11.46 -15.36
CA GLY A 33 -6.90 -12.11 -15.91
C GLY A 33 -5.89 -12.46 -14.83
N LYS A 34 -4.74 -11.75 -14.82
CA LYS A 34 -3.68 -11.95 -13.83
C LYS A 34 -3.03 -10.63 -13.44
N GLU A 35 -2.47 -10.60 -12.24
CA GLU A 35 -1.52 -9.56 -11.83
C GLU A 35 -0.29 -9.56 -12.74
N ILE A 36 0.30 -8.38 -12.92
CA ILE A 36 1.51 -8.22 -13.74
C ILE A 36 2.73 -8.39 -12.85
N GLN A 37 3.47 -9.47 -13.09
CA GLN A 37 4.73 -9.76 -12.41
C GLN A 37 5.91 -9.25 -13.23
N LEU A 38 6.75 -8.45 -12.60
CA LEU A 38 8.02 -7.98 -13.14
C LEU A 38 9.13 -8.83 -12.53
N LYS A 39 9.87 -9.51 -13.41
CA LYS A 39 11.01 -10.35 -13.04
C LYS A 39 12.23 -9.86 -13.81
N ARG A 40 13.32 -9.62 -13.09
CA ARG A 40 14.66 -9.44 -13.66
C ARG A 40 15.54 -10.56 -13.12
N ALA A 41 16.27 -11.25 -13.99
CA ALA A 41 17.19 -12.29 -13.57
C ALA A 41 18.14 -11.75 -12.48
N GLU A 42 18.34 -12.53 -11.41
CA GLU A 42 19.16 -12.19 -10.23
C GLU A 42 18.67 -10.99 -9.39
N SER A 43 17.42 -10.53 -9.56
CA SER A 43 16.85 -9.41 -8.80
C SER A 43 15.54 -9.78 -8.10
N ILE A 44 14.90 -8.76 -7.51
CA ILE A 44 13.65 -8.88 -6.77
C ILE A 44 12.49 -9.06 -7.76
N GLU A 45 11.59 -10.00 -7.46
CA GLU A 45 10.30 -10.14 -8.14
C GLU A 45 9.28 -9.18 -7.52
N LEU A 46 8.58 -8.41 -8.35
CA LEU A 46 7.54 -7.49 -7.93
C LEU A 46 6.24 -7.77 -8.70
N SER A 47 5.13 -7.93 -7.98
CA SER A 47 3.79 -8.00 -8.57
C SER A 47 3.12 -6.63 -8.47
N LEU A 48 2.43 -6.20 -9.53
CA LEU A 48 1.55 -5.03 -9.51
C LEU A 48 0.10 -5.50 -9.33
N ASP A 49 -0.59 -4.99 -8.32
CA ASP A 49 -1.95 -5.45 -7.98
C ASP A 49 -2.90 -5.27 -9.16
N TRP A 50 -2.83 -4.08 -9.76
CA TRP A 50 -3.62 -3.70 -10.91
C TRP A 50 -2.80 -2.90 -11.92
N VAL A 51 -3.04 -3.13 -13.20
CA VAL A 51 -2.45 -2.37 -14.29
C VAL A 51 -3.54 -2.01 -15.29
N MET A 52 -3.76 -0.71 -15.51
CA MET A 52 -4.61 -0.22 -16.59
C MET A 52 -3.77 0.00 -17.85
N ALA A 53 -4.11 -0.67 -18.93
CA ALA A 53 -3.56 -0.44 -20.26
C ALA A 53 -4.54 0.38 -21.09
N VAL A 54 -4.16 1.60 -21.45
CA VAL A 54 -4.98 2.52 -22.23
C VAL A 54 -4.62 2.38 -23.71
N VAL A 55 -5.58 1.93 -24.51
CA VAL A 55 -5.46 1.78 -25.95
C VAL A 55 -6.27 2.88 -26.63
N ILE A 56 -5.62 3.66 -27.48
CA ILE A 56 -6.23 4.72 -28.29
C ILE A 56 -5.91 4.44 -29.74
N ASP A 57 -6.93 4.48 -30.61
CA ASP A 57 -6.78 4.21 -32.04
C ASP A 57 -6.00 2.91 -32.33
N ARG A 58 -6.32 1.86 -31.55
CA ARG A 58 -5.71 0.53 -31.57
C ARG A 58 -4.22 0.48 -31.21
N ALA A 59 -3.64 1.58 -30.72
CA ALA A 59 -2.27 1.64 -30.21
C ALA A 59 -2.25 1.74 -28.68
N LEU A 60 -1.32 1.04 -28.03
CA LEU A 60 -1.10 1.17 -26.58
C LEU A 60 -0.52 2.56 -26.28
N SER A 61 -1.33 3.42 -25.69
CA SER A 61 -1.02 4.82 -25.47
C SER A 61 -0.43 5.10 -24.08
N ALA A 62 -0.90 4.37 -23.06
CA ALA A 62 -0.39 4.50 -21.69
C ALA A 62 -0.58 3.22 -20.87
N ILE A 63 0.25 3.08 -19.84
CA ILE A 63 0.13 2.09 -18.77
C ILE A 63 0.02 2.84 -17.45
N ILE A 64 -0.89 2.43 -16.57
CA ILE A 64 -1.09 3.03 -15.25
C ILE A 64 -1.08 1.91 -14.20
N PRO A 65 0.03 1.74 -13.47
CA PRO A 65 0.10 0.85 -12.31
C PRO A 65 -0.75 1.39 -11.16
N ILE A 66 -1.49 0.50 -10.50
CA ILE A 66 -2.38 0.82 -9.39
C ILE A 66 -2.16 -0.20 -8.28
N GLU A 67 -1.86 0.31 -7.10
CA GLU A 67 -1.69 -0.43 -5.86
C GLU A 67 -2.90 -0.19 -4.97
N VAL A 68 -3.50 -1.25 -4.44
CA VAL A 68 -4.68 -1.14 -3.58
C VAL A 68 -4.37 -1.79 -2.25
N GLN A 69 -4.25 -0.98 -1.20
CA GLN A 69 -3.98 -1.47 0.15
C GLN A 69 -5.18 -1.27 1.05
N SER A 70 -5.48 -2.30 1.85
CA SER A 70 -6.40 -2.22 2.99
C SER A 70 -5.60 -2.26 4.30
N MET A 71 -6.01 -3.05 5.29
CA MET A 71 -5.35 -3.11 6.59
C MET A 71 -5.23 -4.54 7.08
N ASP A 72 -4.01 -4.88 7.51
CA ASP A 72 -3.78 -6.07 8.31
C ASP A 72 -4.12 -5.77 9.78
N THR A 73 -4.75 -6.73 10.43
CA THR A 73 -5.07 -6.67 11.85
C THR A 73 -4.02 -7.46 12.64
N THR A 74 -3.88 -7.18 13.93
CA THR A 74 -3.12 -8.04 14.84
C THR A 74 -4.01 -9.21 15.27
N GLY A 75 -3.43 -10.37 15.60
CA GLY A 75 -4.21 -11.53 16.06
C GLY A 75 -4.95 -12.27 14.94
N ASN A 76 -6.02 -12.98 15.28
CA ASN A 76 -6.83 -13.76 14.33
C ASN A 76 -8.32 -13.77 14.74
N TYR A 77 -9.21 -13.61 13.77
CA TYR A 77 -10.67 -13.55 14.00
C TYR A 77 -11.34 -14.93 14.17
N ARG A 78 -10.60 -15.98 14.54
CA ARG A 78 -11.14 -17.35 14.53
C ARG A 78 -12.33 -17.49 15.47
N ASP A 79 -12.19 -17.03 16.71
CA ASP A 79 -13.24 -17.18 17.72
C ASP A 79 -14.47 -16.32 17.39
N ASN A 80 -14.25 -15.12 16.82
CA ASN A 80 -15.34 -14.28 16.33
C ASN A 80 -16.09 -14.94 15.17
N TRP A 81 -15.35 -15.52 14.22
CA TRP A 81 -15.92 -16.24 13.08
C TRP A 81 -16.66 -17.50 13.51
N GLU A 82 -16.10 -18.30 14.42
CA GLU A 82 -16.75 -19.50 14.96
C GLU A 82 -18.04 -19.14 15.72
N ALA A 83 -18.02 -18.06 16.51
CA ALA A 83 -19.23 -17.57 17.17
C ALA A 83 -20.30 -17.08 16.18
N TYR A 84 -19.88 -16.30 15.17
CA TYR A 84 -20.78 -15.80 14.13
C TYR A 84 -21.39 -16.92 13.28
N SER A 85 -20.56 -17.84 12.80
CA SER A 85 -20.99 -18.97 11.96
C SER A 85 -21.90 -19.97 12.68
N ARG A 86 -21.84 -20.03 14.02
CA ARG A 86 -22.75 -20.81 14.86
C ARG A 86 -23.94 -20.02 15.38
N GLU A 87 -24.10 -18.76 14.93
CA GLU A 87 -25.19 -17.86 15.34
C GLU A 87 -25.28 -17.71 16.87
N LEU A 88 -24.12 -17.70 17.56
CA LEU A 88 -24.10 -17.53 19.01
C LEU A 88 -24.67 -16.16 19.39
N PRO A 89 -25.43 -16.07 20.50
CA PRO A 89 -26.10 -14.83 20.91
C PRO A 89 -25.14 -13.69 21.27
N LYS A 90 -23.86 -14.00 21.50
CA LYS A 90 -22.81 -13.02 21.72
C LYS A 90 -21.57 -13.40 20.92
N ILE A 91 -21.12 -12.48 20.08
CA ILE A 91 -19.82 -12.58 19.42
C ILE A 91 -18.78 -12.00 20.40
N PRO A 92 -17.68 -12.72 20.70
CA PRO A 92 -16.63 -12.17 21.55
C PRO A 92 -16.04 -10.90 20.92
N GLU A 93 -15.48 -10.01 21.73
CA GLU A 93 -14.72 -8.89 21.18
C GLU A 93 -13.42 -9.42 20.58
N SER A 94 -13.01 -8.90 19.43
CA SER A 94 -11.77 -9.35 18.79
C SER A 94 -10.53 -8.83 19.52
N GLU A 95 -10.60 -7.70 20.25
CA GLU A 95 -9.45 -7.00 20.86
C GLU A 95 -8.28 -6.69 19.88
N HIS A 96 -8.48 -6.93 18.59
CA HIS A 96 -7.46 -6.80 17.57
C HIS A 96 -7.23 -5.34 17.20
N GLY A 97 -5.97 -4.93 17.31
CA GLY A 97 -5.49 -3.66 16.79
C GLY A 97 -5.12 -3.75 15.32
N ILE A 98 -4.69 -2.62 14.79
CA ILE A 98 -4.11 -2.52 13.46
C ILE A 98 -2.62 -2.88 13.53
N ASN A 99 -2.13 -3.70 12.59
CA ASN A 99 -0.71 -4.03 12.48
C ASN A 99 0.08 -2.93 11.74
N TRP A 100 0.24 -1.78 12.38
CA TRP A 100 0.94 -0.62 11.82
C TRP A 100 2.40 -0.94 11.43
N ALA A 101 3.07 -1.75 12.25
CA ALA A 101 4.46 -2.13 11.99
C ALA A 101 4.61 -2.90 10.66
N ASN A 102 3.69 -3.82 10.34
CA ASN A 102 3.73 -4.54 9.07
C ASN A 102 3.40 -3.62 7.89
N VAL A 103 2.41 -2.75 8.07
CA VAL A 103 2.01 -1.74 7.07
C VAL A 103 3.21 -0.87 6.70
N TRP A 104 3.99 -0.37 7.66
CA TRP A 104 5.12 0.50 7.36
C TRP A 104 6.32 -0.24 6.76
N LYS A 105 6.73 -1.38 7.35
CA LYS A 105 7.94 -2.10 6.91
C LYS A 105 7.84 -2.68 5.51
N ARG A 106 6.61 -2.97 5.05
CA ARG A 106 6.37 -3.62 3.76
C ARG A 106 5.74 -2.69 2.72
N LEU A 107 4.82 -1.80 3.10
CA LEU A 107 4.11 -1.00 2.10
C LEU A 107 4.96 0.14 1.55
N ILE A 108 5.62 0.93 2.41
CA ILE A 108 6.41 2.10 1.97
C ILE A 108 7.52 1.69 1.01
N PRO A 109 8.36 0.67 1.32
CA PRO A 109 9.37 0.22 0.37
C PRO A 109 8.78 -0.25 -0.97
N GLN A 110 7.63 -0.95 -0.94
CA GLN A 110 6.96 -1.37 -2.18
C GLN A 110 6.47 -0.18 -3.00
N LEU A 111 5.86 0.83 -2.38
CA LEU A 111 5.42 2.05 -3.08
C LEU A 111 6.60 2.78 -3.73
N ILE A 112 7.72 2.93 -3.00
CA ILE A 112 8.94 3.57 -3.52
C ILE A 112 9.50 2.79 -4.72
N LEU A 113 9.62 1.46 -4.61
CA LEU A 113 10.16 0.61 -5.67
C LEU A 113 9.26 0.61 -6.91
N LYS A 114 7.95 0.39 -6.74
CA LYS A 114 6.98 0.39 -7.84
C LYS A 114 6.86 1.77 -8.50
N GLY A 115 6.93 2.84 -7.71
CA GLY A 115 6.96 4.20 -8.21
C GLY A 115 8.22 4.50 -9.03
N SER A 116 9.38 3.98 -8.60
CA SER A 116 10.65 4.13 -9.32
C SER A 116 10.62 3.39 -10.66
N ILE A 117 10.09 2.16 -10.69
CA ILE A 117 9.89 1.40 -11.94
C ILE A 117 8.94 2.13 -12.88
N SER A 118 7.85 2.65 -12.34
CA SER A 118 6.86 3.42 -13.12
C SER A 118 7.50 4.66 -13.74
N ALA A 119 8.43 5.33 -13.04
CA ALA A 119 9.11 6.51 -13.54
C ALA A 119 10.02 6.25 -14.76
N THR A 120 10.54 5.03 -14.93
CA THR A 120 11.47 4.68 -16.02
C THR A 120 10.76 4.19 -17.29
N SER A 121 9.45 3.90 -17.21
CA SER A 121 8.69 3.40 -18.35
C SER A 121 8.19 4.53 -19.25
N SER A 122 8.50 4.46 -20.54
CA SER A 122 8.01 5.41 -21.56
C SER A 122 6.49 5.38 -21.77
N LEU A 123 5.83 4.29 -21.35
CA LEU A 123 4.37 4.14 -21.41
C LEU A 123 3.68 4.62 -20.13
N CYS A 124 4.40 4.78 -19.02
CA CYS A 124 3.83 5.19 -17.74
C CYS A 124 3.77 6.73 -17.62
N LYS A 125 2.93 7.33 -18.47
CA LYS A 125 2.82 8.79 -18.61
C LYS A 125 2.12 9.50 -17.45
N PHE A 126 1.34 8.77 -16.65
CA PHE A 126 0.52 9.34 -15.57
C PHE A 126 1.03 8.98 -14.17
N GLY A 127 2.22 8.37 -14.08
CA GLY A 127 2.76 7.88 -12.82
C GLY A 127 2.02 6.65 -12.30
N HIS A 128 2.20 6.37 -11.01
CA HIS A 128 1.55 5.23 -10.35
C HIS A 128 0.50 5.72 -9.35
N TYR A 129 -0.51 4.89 -9.12
CA TYR A 129 -1.62 5.20 -8.26
C TYR A 129 -1.61 4.31 -7.03
N PHE A 130 -1.92 4.90 -5.89
CA PHE A 130 -2.06 4.20 -4.62
C PHE A 130 -3.44 4.49 -4.05
N ILE A 131 -4.27 3.44 -3.91
CA ILE A 131 -5.64 3.53 -3.43
C ILE A 131 -5.70 2.92 -2.03
N VAL A 132 -6.18 3.68 -1.06
CA VAL A 132 -6.04 3.31 0.36
C VAL A 132 -7.16 3.94 1.22
N PRO A 133 -7.58 3.32 2.34
CA PRO A 133 -8.49 4.00 3.28
C PRO A 133 -7.90 5.31 3.80
N ASP A 134 -8.75 6.30 4.01
CA ASP A 134 -8.31 7.64 4.44
C ASP A 134 -7.61 7.64 5.81
N ILE A 135 -8.14 6.86 6.75
CA ILE A 135 -7.56 6.67 8.08
C ILE A 135 -6.15 6.07 8.05
N VAL A 136 -5.87 5.23 7.06
CA VAL A 136 -4.55 4.63 6.86
C VAL A 136 -3.60 5.67 6.30
N TYR A 137 -4.01 6.41 5.28
CA TYR A 137 -3.18 7.44 4.67
C TYR A 137 -2.82 8.55 5.66
N ALA A 138 -3.76 8.99 6.50
CA ALA A 138 -3.49 9.98 7.54
C ALA A 138 -2.38 9.54 8.53
N ARG A 139 -2.18 8.24 8.74
CA ARG A 139 -1.07 7.73 9.55
C ARG A 139 0.25 7.73 8.79
N PHE A 140 0.23 7.47 7.48
CA PHE A 140 1.41 7.63 6.63
C PHE A 140 1.89 9.09 6.63
N GLU A 141 0.98 10.05 6.50
CA GLU A 141 1.32 11.48 6.52
C GLU A 141 2.02 11.89 7.82
N ARG A 142 1.60 11.35 8.97
CA ARG A 142 2.27 11.62 10.27
C ARG A 142 3.70 11.07 10.34
N LEU A 143 3.95 9.91 9.73
CA LEU A 143 5.28 9.28 9.75
C LEU A 143 6.23 9.93 8.74
N ILE A 144 5.73 10.21 7.55
CA ILE A 144 6.54 10.74 6.46
C ILE A 144 6.77 12.25 6.64
N GLY A 145 5.83 12.94 7.28
CA GLY A 145 5.85 14.39 7.40
C GLY A 145 5.36 15.09 6.14
N GLU A 146 5.59 16.40 6.08
CA GLU A 146 5.17 17.22 4.95
C GLU A 146 6.02 16.95 3.72
N ILE A 147 5.35 16.66 2.59
CA ILE A 147 5.97 16.57 1.27
C ILE A 147 5.27 17.57 0.36
N LYS A 148 6.05 18.23 -0.50
CA LYS A 148 5.50 19.14 -1.50
C LYS A 148 4.57 18.37 -2.45
N ASN A 149 3.33 18.82 -2.52
CA ASN A 149 2.37 18.29 -3.49
C ASN A 149 2.74 18.68 -4.92
N SER A 150 2.53 17.76 -5.85
CA SER A 150 2.60 17.99 -7.29
C SER A 150 1.22 18.32 -7.85
N GLU A 151 1.13 19.28 -8.76
CA GLU A 151 -0.17 19.74 -9.29
C GLU A 151 -0.82 18.71 -10.22
N ALA A 152 -0.01 18.03 -11.04
CA ALA A 152 -0.47 17.09 -12.07
C ALA A 152 0.14 15.68 -11.88
N PRO A 153 -0.58 14.62 -12.33
CA PRO A 153 0.03 13.29 -12.46
C PRO A 153 1.11 13.30 -13.55
N GLY A 154 2.07 12.39 -13.45
CA GLY A 154 3.19 12.34 -14.41
C GLY A 154 4.21 11.26 -14.07
N PRO A 155 5.22 11.04 -14.92
CA PRO A 155 6.31 10.11 -14.63
C PRO A 155 6.97 10.45 -13.29
N GLY A 156 7.15 9.45 -12.42
CA GLY A 156 7.73 9.63 -11.09
C GLY A 156 6.82 10.30 -10.06
N ILE A 157 5.54 10.53 -10.38
CA ILE A 157 4.53 10.99 -9.42
C ILE A 157 3.73 9.80 -8.90
N MET A 158 3.57 9.74 -7.57
CA MET A 158 2.59 8.89 -6.89
C MET A 158 1.29 9.68 -6.71
N THR A 159 0.20 9.22 -7.32
CA THR A 159 -1.14 9.75 -7.04
C THR A 159 -1.82 8.88 -6.00
N VAL A 160 -2.02 9.43 -4.81
CA VAL A 160 -2.75 8.76 -3.73
C VAL A 160 -4.22 9.13 -3.81
N MET A 161 -5.10 8.14 -3.86
CA MET A 161 -6.55 8.31 -3.76
C MET A 161 -7.06 7.65 -2.49
N THR A 162 -7.65 8.44 -1.61
CA THR A 162 -8.20 7.90 -0.37
C THR A 162 -9.69 7.62 -0.48
N TYR A 163 -10.17 6.62 0.27
CA TYR A 163 -11.58 6.31 0.34
C TYR A 163 -12.06 6.06 1.78
N ALA A 164 -13.38 6.17 1.97
CA ALA A 164 -14.09 5.71 3.16
C ALA A 164 -15.36 4.96 2.76
N LEU A 165 -15.95 4.24 3.71
CA LEU A 165 -17.26 3.62 3.53
C LEU A 165 -18.35 4.71 3.47
N GLY A 166 -19.31 4.54 2.57
CA GLY A 166 -20.54 5.34 2.49
C GLY A 166 -21.43 5.14 3.72
N PRO A 167 -22.65 5.68 3.77
CA PRO A 167 -23.56 5.51 4.91
C PRO A 167 -23.80 4.03 5.27
N GLU A 168 -24.29 3.77 6.48
CA GLU A 168 -24.75 2.43 6.84
C GLU A 168 -25.88 1.98 5.90
N THR A 169 -25.86 0.71 5.56
CA THR A 169 -26.84 0.05 4.70
C THR A 169 -27.52 -1.08 5.47
N PRO A 170 -28.72 -1.51 5.07
CA PRO A 170 -29.39 -2.68 5.64
C PRO A 170 -28.49 -3.92 5.68
N PHE A 171 -28.80 -4.84 6.59
CA PHE A 171 -28.08 -6.10 6.69
C PHE A 171 -28.12 -6.87 5.35
N GLY A 172 -26.98 -7.42 4.95
CA GLY A 172 -26.82 -8.12 3.66
C GLY A 172 -26.48 -7.20 2.48
N GLU A 173 -26.53 -5.88 2.65
CA GLU A 173 -26.12 -4.92 1.63
C GLU A 173 -24.70 -4.41 1.85
N MET A 174 -23.94 -4.29 0.75
CA MET A 174 -22.59 -3.72 0.80
C MET A 174 -22.64 -2.19 0.76
N ARG A 175 -21.96 -1.56 1.73
CA ARG A 175 -21.76 -0.10 1.73
C ARG A 175 -20.93 0.31 0.51
N SER A 176 -21.29 1.44 -0.09
CA SER A 176 -20.53 2.03 -1.20
C SER A 176 -19.18 2.56 -0.74
N LEU A 177 -18.21 2.68 -1.65
CA LEU A 177 -16.95 3.39 -1.40
C LEU A 177 -17.08 4.85 -1.85
N LYS A 178 -16.68 5.78 -0.99
CA LYS A 178 -16.61 7.21 -1.29
C LYS A 178 -15.16 7.66 -1.36
N ARG A 179 -14.72 8.17 -2.51
CA ARG A 179 -13.42 8.82 -2.64
C ARG A 179 -13.43 10.12 -1.82
N LEU A 180 -12.43 10.31 -0.96
CA LEU A 180 -12.32 11.48 -0.09
C LEU A 180 -11.27 12.47 -0.58
N ARG A 181 -10.01 12.04 -0.70
CA ARG A 181 -8.88 12.91 -1.06
C ARG A 181 -8.16 12.40 -2.29
N THR A 182 -7.44 13.31 -2.94
CA THR A 182 -6.41 12.97 -3.92
C THR A 182 -5.18 13.81 -3.59
N ALA A 183 -4.09 13.14 -3.26
CA ALA A 183 -2.79 13.75 -3.03
C ALA A 183 -1.82 13.29 -4.12
N ARG A 184 -0.80 14.11 -4.41
CA ARG A 184 0.18 13.79 -5.44
C ARG A 184 1.55 14.16 -4.93
N VAL A 185 2.43 13.19 -4.81
CA VAL A 185 3.79 13.40 -4.32
C VAL A 185 4.78 12.81 -5.30
N ARG A 186 5.96 13.41 -5.41
CA ARG A 186 7.05 12.81 -6.17
C ARG A 186 7.57 11.60 -5.42
N THR A 187 7.78 10.48 -6.11
CA THR A 187 8.29 9.24 -5.50
C THR A 187 9.63 9.45 -4.81
N THR A 188 10.51 10.29 -5.38
CA THR A 188 11.83 10.60 -4.78
C THR A 188 11.68 11.39 -3.49
N ASP A 189 10.85 12.44 -3.47
CA ASP A 189 10.62 13.25 -2.27
C ASP A 189 9.99 12.40 -1.17
N PHE A 190 9.08 11.47 -1.54
CA PHE A 190 8.50 10.51 -0.62
C PHE A 190 9.55 9.54 -0.04
N ALA A 191 10.47 9.06 -0.87
CA ALA A 191 11.57 8.19 -0.43
C ALA A 191 12.56 8.93 0.48
N GLU A 192 12.93 10.16 0.14
CA GLU A 192 13.81 11.02 0.94
C GLU A 192 13.19 11.33 2.30
N ALA A 193 11.91 11.70 2.34
CA ALA A 193 11.19 11.96 3.57
C ALA A 193 11.16 10.72 4.48
N PHE A 194 10.86 9.54 3.92
CA PHE A 194 10.90 8.27 4.67
C PHE A 194 12.32 7.95 5.20
N ALA A 195 13.34 8.06 4.35
CA ALA A 195 14.72 7.75 4.72
C ALA A 195 15.31 8.73 5.74
N SER A 196 14.82 9.97 5.79
CA SER A 196 15.31 10.99 6.72
C SER A 196 15.06 10.66 8.19
N GLY A 197 14.06 9.80 8.48
CA GLY A 197 13.75 9.39 9.85
C GLY A 197 13.34 10.52 10.79
N LYS A 198 13.00 11.72 10.28
CA LYS A 198 12.72 12.91 11.10
C LYS A 198 11.61 12.73 12.13
N GLN A 199 10.68 11.80 11.89
CA GLN A 199 9.55 11.51 12.77
C GLN A 199 9.77 10.23 13.61
N LEU A 200 10.97 9.63 13.56
CA LEU A 200 11.31 8.45 14.36
C LEU A 200 11.80 8.87 15.76
N PRO A 201 11.66 8.00 16.77
CA PRO A 201 12.25 8.21 18.09
C PRO A 201 13.76 8.46 17.99
N LEU A 202 14.28 9.25 18.93
CA LEU A 202 15.70 9.59 18.96
C LEU A 202 16.52 8.43 19.53
N GLY A 203 17.80 8.38 19.19
CA GLY A 203 18.74 7.42 19.80
C GLY A 203 18.75 7.50 21.32
N THR A 204 18.58 8.71 21.87
CA THR A 204 18.48 8.94 23.31
C THR A 204 17.26 8.27 23.95
N ASP A 205 16.16 8.09 23.22
CA ASP A 205 14.98 7.39 23.74
C ASP A 205 15.27 5.90 23.89
N LEU A 206 16.00 5.31 22.92
CA LEU A 206 16.50 3.94 23.01
C LEU A 206 17.47 3.81 24.19
N ASP A 207 18.45 4.71 24.29
CA ASP A 207 19.46 4.69 25.36
C ASP A 207 18.80 4.74 26.73
N ASN A 208 17.85 5.67 26.92
CA ASN A 208 17.12 5.82 28.18
C ASN A 208 16.27 4.60 28.52
N GLN A 209 15.63 3.96 27.53
CA GLN A 209 14.88 2.72 27.77
C GLN A 209 15.81 1.57 28.16
N VAL A 210 16.94 1.40 27.49
CA VAL A 210 17.91 0.35 27.81
C VAL A 210 18.51 0.57 29.19
N ILE A 211 18.90 1.81 29.52
CA ILE A 211 19.40 2.17 30.86
C ILE A 211 18.32 1.92 31.92
N GLY A 212 17.06 2.31 31.65
CA GLY A 212 15.96 2.06 32.56
C GLY A 212 15.71 0.57 32.84
N LEU A 213 15.87 -0.29 31.82
CA LEU A 213 15.72 -1.74 31.96
C LEU A 213 16.91 -2.40 32.67
N LEU A 214 18.12 -1.91 32.43
CA LEU A 214 19.34 -2.41 33.08
C LEU A 214 19.50 -1.88 34.52
N GLY A 215 18.73 -0.86 34.90
CA GLY A 215 18.92 -0.11 36.14
C GLY A 215 20.20 0.73 36.09
N THR A 216 20.52 1.43 37.19
CA THR A 216 21.85 2.01 37.33
C THR A 216 22.88 0.89 37.32
N LEU A 217 23.89 0.98 36.45
CA LEU A 217 25.08 0.08 36.40
C LEU A 217 25.90 0.02 37.71
N SER A 218 25.37 0.54 38.81
CA SER A 218 25.80 0.30 40.19
C SER A 218 25.24 -1.01 40.77
N ASP A 219 24.46 -1.79 40.00
CA ASP A 219 24.07 -3.15 40.39
C ASP A 219 25.31 -4.10 40.32
N PRO A 220 25.75 -4.71 41.44
CA PRO A 220 26.98 -5.51 41.50
C PRO A 220 27.05 -6.70 40.54
N MET A 221 25.96 -7.05 39.87
CA MET A 221 25.90 -8.14 38.89
C MET A 221 26.79 -7.91 37.65
N PHE A 222 27.09 -6.65 37.30
CA PHE A 222 27.96 -6.30 36.17
C PHE A 222 29.37 -5.82 36.57
N ALA A 223 29.65 -5.70 37.88
CA ALA A 223 30.91 -5.15 38.40
C ALA A 223 32.06 -6.18 38.53
N GLN A 224 31.86 -7.45 38.20
CA GLN A 224 32.90 -8.48 38.31
C GLN A 224 33.15 -9.22 37.01
N GLN A 225 33.91 -8.61 36.10
CA GLN A 225 34.75 -9.37 35.15
C GLN A 225 36.00 -8.62 34.66
N GLY A 226 36.43 -7.60 35.39
CA GLY A 226 37.58 -6.76 35.02
C GLY A 226 38.61 -6.61 36.13
N ARG A 227 38.97 -7.69 36.84
CA ARG A 227 40.20 -7.80 37.64
C ARG A 227 40.30 -9.19 38.26
N LYS A 228 40.91 -10.12 37.54
CA LYS A 228 41.70 -11.23 38.07
C LYS A 228 42.39 -11.94 36.90
N SER A 229 43.61 -11.52 36.58
CA SER A 229 44.80 -12.38 36.70
C SER A 229 46.00 -11.80 35.95
N ARG A 230 47.02 -11.46 36.73
CA ARG A 230 48.48 -11.39 36.46
C ARG A 230 48.99 -10.37 35.46
#